data_AF-A0A7C9RVR7-F1
#
_entry.id   AF-A0A7C9RVR7-F1
#
_cell.length_a   1.000
_cell.length_b   1.000
_cell.length_c   1.000
_cell.angle_alpha   90.00
_cell.angle_beta   90.00
_cell.angle_gamma   90.00
#
_symmetry.space_group_name_H-M   'P 1'
#
loop_
_entity.id
_entity.type
_entity.pdbx_description
1 polymer ?
#
loop_
_entity_poly.entity_id
_entity_poly.type
_entity_poly.pdbx_seq_one_letter_code
_entity_poly.pdbx_strand_id
1 'polypeptide(L)'
;MTDEPAQSTNAMSGEVHGHLVQAGAIHGDVHLHSPPPPLPTTGDLVTDLVDALLSVPSIRDEPSRRTVLSRMRQEIADAVPHHQRARLHVFELVATCRNFEGGLDDLLRVLRELEGDSIPLRHSVDAVRRLTEERPESR
;
A
#
# COMPACT_ATOMS: atom_id res chain seq x y z
N MET A 1 36.62 -46.56 55.97
CA MET A 1 36.66 -46.20 57.40
C MET A 1 37.70 -45.10 57.52
N THR A 2 37.28 -43.85 57.26
CA THR A 2 36.99 -42.82 58.28
C THR A 2 38.29 -42.16 58.70
N ASP A 3 38.55 -40.93 58.23
CA ASP A 3 38.59 -39.71 59.06
C ASP A 3 39.09 -38.51 58.23
N GLU A 4 38.21 -37.55 57.98
CA GLU A 4 38.54 -36.12 57.79
C GLU A 4 38.55 -35.54 59.22
N PRO A 5 39.38 -34.53 59.58
CA PRO A 5 39.01 -33.16 59.17
C PRO A 5 40.16 -32.11 59.11
N ALA A 6 39.78 -30.94 58.60
CA ALA A 6 40.04 -29.60 59.17
C ALA A 6 40.78 -28.57 58.30
N GLN A 7 39.98 -27.57 57.91
CA GLN A 7 40.26 -26.13 57.86
C GLN A 7 41.07 -25.59 56.68
N SER A 8 40.33 -24.99 55.74
CA SER A 8 40.69 -23.64 55.30
C SER A 8 39.43 -22.79 55.16
N THR A 9 39.33 -21.82 56.05
CA THR A 9 38.26 -20.82 56.15
C THR A 9 38.39 -19.82 55.02
N ASN A 10 37.44 -19.78 54.09
CA ASN A 10 37.27 -18.63 53.22
C ASN A 10 36.04 -17.83 53.66
N ALA A 11 36.34 -16.63 54.14
CA ALA A 11 35.40 -15.66 54.64
C ALA A 11 34.49 -15.12 53.53
N MET A 12 33.25 -14.82 53.91
CA MET A 12 32.32 -13.98 53.16
C MET A 12 32.95 -12.61 52.87
N SER A 13 32.89 -12.20 51.61
CA SER A 13 32.54 -10.83 51.25
C SER A 13 31.57 -10.91 50.07
N GLY A 14 30.32 -10.55 50.33
CA GLY A 14 29.32 -10.41 49.30
C GLY A 14 29.60 -9.18 48.46
N GLU A 15 29.87 -9.40 47.18
CA GLU A 15 29.66 -8.39 46.15
C GLU A 15 28.51 -8.87 45.27
N VAL A 16 27.33 -8.31 45.55
CA VAL A 16 26.18 -8.30 44.66
C VAL A 16 26.54 -7.52 43.41
N HIS A 17 27.13 -8.20 42.42
CA HIS A 17 27.14 -7.70 41.05
C HIS A 17 25.70 -7.77 40.54
N GLY A 18 25.04 -6.61 40.61
CA GLY A 18 23.73 -6.38 40.03
C GLY A 18 23.71 -6.87 38.59
N HIS A 19 22.92 -7.91 38.36
CA HIS A 19 22.57 -8.38 37.04
C HIS A 19 21.71 -7.28 36.39
N LEU A 20 22.35 -6.33 35.72
CA LEU A 20 21.64 -5.44 34.82
C LEU A 20 21.19 -6.32 33.65
N VAL A 21 19.96 -6.84 33.75
CA VAL A 21 19.23 -7.36 32.60
C VAL A 21 19.16 -6.18 31.64
N GLN A 22 20.06 -6.16 30.65
CA GLN A 22 19.95 -5.26 29.54
C GLN A 22 18.76 -5.75 28.71
N ALA A 23 17.56 -5.31 29.11
CA ALA A 23 16.38 -5.34 28.27
C ALA A 23 16.74 -4.48 27.06
N GLY A 24 17.23 -5.15 26.01
CA GLY A 24 17.34 -4.56 24.69
C GLY A 24 15.93 -4.16 24.29
N ALA A 25 15.60 -2.89 24.50
CA ALA A 25 14.45 -2.26 23.90
C ALA A 25 14.69 -2.33 22.39
N ILE A 26 14.13 -3.37 21.78
CA ILE A 26 13.81 -3.33 20.36
C ILE A 26 12.79 -2.21 20.21
N HIS A 27 13.27 -0.98 20.02
CA HIS A 27 12.49 0.08 19.40
C HIS A 27 12.26 -0.37 17.95
N GLY A 28 11.29 -1.27 17.79
CA GLY A 28 10.64 -1.49 16.52
C GLY A 28 9.87 -0.23 16.21
N ASP A 29 10.57 0.74 15.61
CA ASP A 29 9.95 1.81 14.86
C ASP A 29 9.24 1.15 13.68
N VAL A 30 8.03 0.62 13.93
CA VAL A 30 7.09 0.34 12.87
C VAL A 30 6.71 1.72 12.34
N HIS A 31 7.47 2.20 11.37
CA HIS A 31 7.07 3.29 10.52
C HIS A 31 5.81 2.80 9.77
N LEU A 32 4.66 2.94 10.42
CA LEU A 32 3.38 3.04 9.72
C LEU A 32 3.47 4.36 8.96
N HIS A 33 4.23 4.38 7.87
CA HIS A 33 4.13 5.42 6.88
C HIS A 33 2.76 5.23 6.23
N SER A 34 1.72 5.72 6.92
CA SER A 34 0.50 6.08 6.22
C SER A 34 0.96 7.06 5.15
N PRO A 35 0.77 6.76 3.85
CA PRO A 35 1.03 7.76 2.84
C PRO A 35 0.22 9.01 3.24
N PRO A 36 0.81 10.21 3.13
CA PRO A 36 0.08 11.43 3.44
C PRO A 36 -1.24 11.40 2.65
N PRO A 37 -2.38 11.77 3.26
CA PRO A 37 -3.61 11.91 2.50
C PRO A 37 -3.30 12.87 1.33
N PRO A 38 -3.70 12.52 0.09
CA PRO A 38 -3.39 13.36 -1.05
C PRO A 38 -3.95 14.75 -0.76
N LEU A 39 -3.05 15.74 -0.66
CA LEU A 39 -3.42 17.14 -0.58
C LEU A 39 -4.26 17.45 -1.84
N PRO A 40 -5.31 18.29 -1.74
CA PRO A 40 -5.97 18.81 -2.93
C PRO A 40 -4.97 19.72 -3.64
N THR A 41 -4.19 19.14 -4.54
CA THR A 41 -3.42 19.90 -5.51
C THR A 41 -4.46 20.52 -6.43
N THR A 42 -4.31 21.78 -6.83
CA THR A 42 -5.09 22.37 -7.94
C THR A 42 -4.68 21.72 -9.27
N GLY A 43 -4.61 20.39 -9.28
CA GLY A 43 -4.00 19.53 -10.28
C GLY A 43 -5.02 19.00 -11.26
N ASP A 44 -4.50 18.52 -12.39
CA ASP A 44 -5.26 17.77 -13.39
C ASP A 44 -5.96 16.57 -12.73
N LEU A 45 -7.29 16.50 -12.84
CA LEU A 45 -8.11 15.42 -12.27
C LEU A 45 -7.67 14.02 -12.68
N VAL A 46 -7.11 13.87 -13.88
CA VAL A 46 -6.57 12.58 -14.33
C VAL A 46 -5.37 12.20 -13.48
N THR A 47 -4.51 13.17 -13.17
CA THR A 47 -3.37 12.97 -12.28
C THR A 47 -3.82 12.58 -10.87
N ASP A 48 -4.84 13.26 -10.33
CA ASP A 48 -5.42 12.92 -9.03
C ASP A 48 -5.99 11.49 -8.99
N LEU A 49 -6.68 11.07 -10.06
CA LEU A 49 -7.19 9.71 -10.19
C LEU A 49 -6.04 8.70 -10.25
N VAL A 50 -4.99 8.97 -11.02
CA VAL A 50 -3.82 8.09 -11.10
C VAL A 50 -3.14 7.96 -9.73
N ASP A 51 -3.02 9.04 -8.97
CA ASP A 51 -2.45 9.02 -7.62
C ASP A 51 -3.31 8.24 -6.63
N ALA A 52 -4.63 8.40 -6.71
CA ALA A 52 -5.57 7.62 -5.91
C ALA A 52 -5.46 6.12 -6.25
N LEU A 53 -5.42 5.77 -7.54
CA LEU A 53 -5.28 4.38 -8.00
C LEU A 53 -3.94 3.77 -7.59
N LEU A 54 -2.83 4.50 -7.67
CA LEU A 54 -1.51 4.01 -7.22
C LEU A 54 -1.44 3.73 -5.72
N SER A 55 -2.36 4.30 -4.93
CA SER A 55 -2.50 4.02 -3.51
C SER A 55 -3.25 2.71 -3.24
N VAL A 56 -3.88 2.11 -4.26
CA VAL A 56 -4.60 0.83 -4.15
C VAL A 56 -3.59 -0.35 -4.26
N PRO A 57 -3.54 -1.27 -3.28
CA PRO A 57 -2.61 -2.41 -3.29
C PRO A 57 -2.63 -3.25 -4.57
N SER A 58 -3.82 -3.57 -5.09
CA SER A 58 -3.99 -4.33 -6.34
C SER A 58 -3.53 -3.58 -7.60
N ILE A 59 -3.30 -2.27 -7.52
CA ILE A 59 -2.78 -1.44 -8.63
C ILE A 59 -1.30 -1.11 -8.46
N ARG A 60 -0.78 -1.07 -7.23
CA ARG A 60 0.60 -0.59 -6.98
C ARG A 60 1.67 -1.47 -7.61
N ASP A 61 1.49 -2.77 -7.59
CA ASP A 61 2.49 -3.75 -8.03
C ASP A 61 2.11 -4.37 -9.38
N GLU A 62 3.10 -4.65 -10.25
CA GLU A 62 2.85 -5.12 -11.62
C GLU A 62 2.07 -6.44 -11.71
N PRO A 63 2.41 -7.49 -10.93
CA PRO A 63 1.65 -8.74 -10.97
C PRO A 63 0.18 -8.54 -10.56
N SER A 64 -0.05 -7.65 -9.59
CA SER A 64 -1.40 -7.29 -9.14
C SER A 64 -2.15 -6.51 -10.21
N ARG A 65 -1.53 -5.53 -10.88
CA ARG A 65 -2.16 -4.81 -12.01
C ARG A 65 -2.57 -5.74 -13.14
N ARG A 66 -1.72 -6.72 -13.49
CA ARG A 66 -2.07 -7.73 -14.49
C ARG A 66 -3.28 -8.56 -14.09
N THR A 67 -3.42 -8.80 -12.79
CA THR A 67 -4.54 -9.53 -12.18
C THR A 67 -5.83 -8.70 -12.17
N VAL A 68 -5.73 -7.36 -12.12
CA VAL A 68 -6.84 -6.43 -12.36
C VAL A 68 -7.24 -6.48 -13.84
N LEU A 69 -6.30 -6.28 -14.75
CA LEU A 69 -6.53 -6.28 -16.20
C LEU A 69 -7.21 -7.58 -16.67
N SER A 70 -6.80 -8.75 -16.15
CA SER A 70 -7.39 -10.04 -16.54
C SER A 70 -8.84 -10.25 -16.08
N ARG A 71 -9.36 -9.39 -15.19
CA ARG A 71 -10.76 -9.43 -14.71
C ARG A 71 -11.64 -8.33 -15.31
N MET A 72 -11.04 -7.38 -16.01
CA MET A 72 -11.75 -6.36 -16.76
C MET A 72 -12.34 -6.97 -18.03
N ARG A 73 -13.24 -6.22 -18.68
CA ARG A 73 -13.69 -6.57 -20.03
C ARG A 73 -12.50 -6.69 -20.95
N GLN A 74 -12.47 -7.80 -21.69
CA GLN A 74 -11.33 -8.16 -22.54
C GLN A 74 -10.98 -7.06 -23.55
N GLU A 75 -11.99 -6.42 -24.16
CA GLU A 75 -11.82 -5.33 -25.12
C GLU A 75 -11.06 -4.12 -24.54
N ILE A 76 -11.22 -3.83 -23.25
CA ILE A 76 -10.50 -2.76 -22.57
C ILE A 76 -9.10 -3.24 -22.23
N ALA A 77 -8.98 -4.42 -21.62
CA ALA A 77 -7.70 -4.97 -21.17
C ALA A 77 -6.70 -5.12 -22.31
N ASP A 78 -7.14 -5.61 -23.47
CA ASP A 78 -6.31 -5.79 -24.66
C ASP A 78 -5.90 -4.44 -25.30
N ALA A 79 -6.64 -3.37 -25.02
CA ALA A 79 -6.40 -2.04 -25.54
C ALA A 79 -5.46 -1.18 -24.66
N VAL A 80 -5.05 -1.65 -23.47
CA VAL A 80 -4.16 -0.88 -22.57
C VAL A 80 -2.69 -1.05 -23.00
N PRO A 81 -2.00 0.04 -23.38
CA PRO A 81 -0.56 -0.01 -23.64
C PRO A 81 0.25 -0.38 -22.39
N HIS A 82 1.01 -1.46 -22.47
CA HIS A 82 1.86 -1.90 -21.37
C HIS A 82 3.06 -0.97 -21.16
N HIS A 83 3.30 -0.59 -19.90
CA HIS A 83 4.49 0.15 -19.48
C HIS A 83 5.10 -0.48 -18.21
N GLN A 84 6.44 -0.52 -18.15
CA GLN A 84 7.18 -1.01 -16.98
C GLN A 84 7.03 -0.07 -15.76
N ARG A 85 6.90 1.24 -15.99
CA ARG A 85 6.71 2.22 -14.92
C ARG A 85 5.25 2.20 -14.47
N ALA A 86 5.01 1.89 -13.20
CA ALA A 86 3.67 1.79 -12.63
C ALA A 86 2.80 3.01 -12.92
N ARG A 87 3.31 4.24 -12.67
CA ARG A 87 2.56 5.47 -12.93
C ARG A 87 2.14 5.63 -14.39
N LEU A 88 3.05 5.35 -15.34
CA LEU A 88 2.74 5.45 -16.77
C LEU A 88 1.71 4.40 -17.19
N HIS A 89 1.85 3.17 -16.70
CA HIS A 89 0.90 2.10 -17.01
C HIS A 89 -0.50 2.40 -16.45
N VAL A 90 -0.58 2.94 -15.23
CA VAL A 90 -1.86 3.35 -14.64
C VAL A 90 -2.46 4.55 -15.38
N PHE A 91 -1.63 5.47 -15.85
CA PHE A 91 -2.09 6.56 -16.71
C PHE A 91 -2.72 6.05 -18.01
N GLU A 92 -2.03 5.14 -18.72
CA GLU A 92 -2.55 4.49 -19.92
C GLU A 92 -3.83 3.70 -19.65
N LEU A 93 -3.89 2.96 -18.54
CA LEU A 93 -5.09 2.27 -18.11
C LEU A 93 -6.28 3.23 -17.94
N VAL A 94 -6.08 4.34 -17.23
CA VAL A 94 -7.12 5.37 -17.05
C VAL A 94 -7.53 5.99 -18.38
N ALA A 95 -6.57 6.33 -19.24
CA ALA A 95 -6.82 6.90 -20.56
C ALA A 95 -7.63 5.93 -21.43
N THR A 96 -7.24 4.65 -21.49
CA THR A 96 -7.99 3.60 -22.19
C THR A 96 -9.39 3.46 -21.61
N CYS A 97 -9.56 3.31 -20.29
CA CYS A 97 -10.89 3.18 -19.67
C CYS A 97 -11.85 4.34 -20.02
N ARG A 98 -11.35 5.55 -20.19
CA ARG A 98 -12.15 6.73 -20.58
C ARG A 98 -12.63 6.69 -22.03
N ASN A 99 -11.94 5.94 -22.89
CA ASN A 99 -12.31 5.77 -24.30
C ASN A 99 -13.38 4.69 -24.52
N PHE A 100 -13.73 3.93 -23.47
CA PHE A 100 -14.75 2.89 -23.52
C PHE A 100 -15.93 3.27 -22.64
N GLU A 101 -17.14 3.11 -23.17
CA GLU A 101 -18.37 3.32 -22.39
C GLU A 101 -18.38 2.42 -21.15
N GLY A 102 -18.51 3.00 -19.96
CA GLY A 102 -18.46 2.28 -18.68
C GLY A 102 -17.08 1.67 -18.35
N GLY A 103 -16.00 2.13 -18.97
CA GLY A 103 -14.66 1.56 -18.72
C GLY A 103 -14.12 1.88 -17.33
N LEU A 104 -14.36 3.09 -16.82
CA LEU A 104 -14.01 3.45 -15.43
C LEU A 104 -14.86 2.68 -14.41
N ASP A 105 -16.15 2.46 -14.70
CA ASP A 105 -17.03 1.65 -13.86
C ASP A 105 -16.56 0.19 -13.79
N ASP A 106 -16.11 -0.37 -14.91
CA ASP A 106 -15.57 -1.72 -14.98
C ASP A 106 -14.28 -1.87 -14.14
N LEU A 107 -13.39 -0.88 -14.22
CA LEU A 107 -12.20 -0.83 -13.36
C LEU A 107 -12.59 -0.78 -11.87
N LEU A 108 -13.49 0.13 -11.47
CA LEU A 108 -13.92 0.27 -10.09
C LEU A 108 -14.64 -0.99 -9.56
N ARG A 109 -15.42 -1.67 -10.42
CA ARG A 109 -16.05 -2.96 -10.10
C ARG A 109 -14.99 -4.00 -9.74
N VAL A 110 -13.99 -4.19 -10.60
CA VAL A 110 -12.89 -5.17 -10.36
C VAL A 110 -12.12 -4.80 -9.09
N LEU A 111 -11.81 -3.52 -8.88
CA LEU A 111 -11.10 -3.09 -7.68
C LEU A 111 -11.93 -3.35 -6.41
N ARG A 112 -13.24 -3.14 -6.45
CA ARG A 112 -14.13 -3.48 -5.32
C ARG A 112 -14.15 -4.97 -5.01
N GLU A 113 -14.11 -5.82 -6.04
CA GLU A 113 -14.05 -7.29 -5.86
C GLU A 113 -12.73 -7.73 -5.18
N LEU A 114 -11.61 -7.03 -5.46
CA LEU A 114 -10.29 -7.38 -4.93
C LEU A 114 -9.97 -6.74 -3.58
N GLU A 115 -10.41 -5.50 -3.36
CA GLU A 115 -10.03 -4.66 -2.21
C GLU A 115 -11.14 -4.52 -1.16
N GLY A 116 -12.38 -4.90 -1.50
CA GLY A 116 -13.55 -4.61 -0.68
C GLY A 116 -13.77 -3.10 -0.54
N ASP A 117 -14.01 -2.64 0.68
CA ASP A 117 -14.34 -1.24 0.99
C ASP A 117 -13.14 -0.41 1.48
N SER A 118 -11.95 -0.68 0.94
CA SER A 118 -10.70 -0.03 1.36
C SER A 118 -10.70 1.49 1.17
N ILE A 119 -9.99 2.21 2.05
CA ILE A 119 -9.85 3.67 1.96
C ILE A 119 -9.25 4.13 0.61
N PRO A 120 -8.19 3.49 0.08
CA PRO A 120 -7.66 3.85 -1.24
C PRO A 120 -8.69 3.67 -2.38
N LEU A 121 -9.54 2.65 -2.30
CA LEU A 121 -10.60 2.48 -3.29
C LEU A 121 -11.65 3.58 -3.18
N ARG A 122 -12.08 3.95 -1.97
CA ARG A 122 -13.04 5.06 -1.78
C ARG A 122 -12.52 6.37 -2.37
N HIS A 123 -11.23 6.68 -2.15
CA HIS A 123 -10.59 7.85 -2.77
C HIS A 123 -10.57 7.76 -4.29
N SER A 124 -10.33 6.56 -4.85
CA SER A 124 -10.36 6.33 -6.30
C SER A 124 -11.78 6.53 -6.87
N VAL A 125 -12.81 6.05 -6.17
CA VAL A 125 -14.23 6.28 -6.53
C VAL A 125 -14.57 7.77 -6.51
N ASP A 126 -14.16 8.48 -5.46
CA ASP A 126 -14.38 9.93 -5.37
C ASP A 126 -13.66 10.70 -6.48
N ALA A 127 -12.44 10.29 -6.85
CA ALA A 127 -11.69 10.88 -7.96
C ALA A 127 -12.35 10.62 -9.32
N VAL A 128 -12.85 9.40 -9.57
CA VAL A 128 -13.64 9.10 -10.78
C VAL A 128 -14.90 9.96 -10.83
N ARG A 129 -15.62 10.10 -9.71
CA ARG A 129 -16.83 10.93 -9.64
C ARG A 129 -16.51 12.37 -10.07
N ARG A 130 -15.50 13.00 -9.45
CA ARG A 130 -15.05 14.36 -9.83
C ARG A 130 -14.68 14.45 -11.31
N LEU A 131 -13.94 13.46 -11.82
CA LEU A 131 -13.53 13.40 -13.23
C LEU A 131 -14.71 13.33 -14.20
N THR A 132 -15.76 12.61 -13.85
CA THR A 132 -16.97 12.50 -14.68
C THR A 132 -17.90 13.70 -14.56
N GLU A 133 -17.87 14.40 -13.42
CA GLU A 133 -18.67 15.61 -13.16
C GLU A 133 -18.10 16.84 -13.89
N GLU A 134 -16.78 16.90 -14.10
CA GLU A 134 -16.10 17.97 -14.85
C GLU A 134 -16.30 17.88 -16.38
N ARG A 135 -17.42 17.35 -16.89
CA ARG A 135 -17.72 17.37 -18.33
C ARG A 135 -17.51 18.79 -18.87
N PRO A 136 -16.52 19.04 -19.74
CA PRO A 136 -16.38 20.34 -20.36
C PRO A 136 -17.59 20.54 -21.26
N GLU A 137 -18.25 21.68 -21.12
CA GLU A 137 -19.15 22.21 -22.13
C GLU A 137 -18.38 22.20 -23.47
N SER A 138 -19.00 21.57 -24.45
CA SER A 138 -18.59 21.53 -25.85
C SER A 138 -18.02 22.87 -26.30
N ARG A 139 -16.75 22.88 -26.73
CA ARG A 139 -16.15 23.97 -27.49
C ARG A 139 -15.82 23.50 -28.90
#